data_AF-A0A3D0SP60-F1
#
_entry.id   AF-A0A3D0SP60-F1
#
_cell.length_a   1.000
_cell.length_b   1.000
_cell.length_c   1.000
_cell.angle_alpha   90.00
_cell.angle_beta   90.00
_cell.angle_gamma   90.00
#
_symmetry.space_group_name_H-M   'P 1'
#
loop_
_entity.id
_entity.type
_entity.pdbx_description
1 polymer ?
#
loop_
_entity_poly.entity_id
_entity_poly.type
_entity_poly.pdbx_seq_one_letter_code
_entity_poly.pdbx_strand_id
1 'polypeptide(L)'
;MQPITLISLTDPGQALAKRLLTLMPGAEHLYRPQPFQDAVRERFQAGHRLILLCAAGIAVRTLGPVLRDKYQDPAVLVLDE
;
A
#
# COMPACT_ATOMS: atom_id res chain seq x y z
N MET A 1 -14.71 6.38 -7.37
CA MET A 1 -13.24 6.15 -7.50
C MET A 1 -12.85 5.09 -6.48
N GLN A 2 -11.96 4.16 -6.83
CA GLN A 2 -11.41 3.23 -5.84
C GLN A 2 -10.57 4.01 -4.80
N PRO A 3 -10.67 3.69 -3.50
CA PRO A 3 -9.88 4.34 -2.47
C PRO A 3 -8.39 4.04 -2.65
N ILE A 4 -7.54 4.93 -2.14
CA ILE A 4 -6.08 4.79 -2.17
C ILE A 4 -5.59 4.63 -0.73
N THR A 5 -4.77 3.61 -0.48
CA THR A 5 -4.10 3.42 0.82
C THR A 5 -2.59 3.46 0.63
N LEU A 6 -1.95 4.38 1.35
CA LEU A 6 -0.50 4.42 1.52
C LEU A 6 -0.13 3.56 2.71
N ILE A 7 0.89 2.71 2.60
CA ILE A 7 1.43 1.94 3.72
C ILE A 7 2.92 2.18 3.81
N SER A 8 3.43 2.58 4.98
CA SER A 8 4.86 2.78 5.20
C SER A 8 5.40 1.99 6.39
N LEU A 9 6.65 1.52 6.27
CA LEU A 9 7.30 0.69 7.28
C LEU A 9 8.40 1.41 8.08
N THR A 10 8.92 2.52 7.57
CA THR A 10 10.02 3.26 8.19
C THR A 10 9.61 4.71 8.50
N ASP A 11 10.36 5.38 9.37
CA ASP A 11 10.12 6.80 9.66
C ASP A 11 10.33 7.68 8.40
N PRO A 12 11.37 7.47 7.56
CA PRO A 12 11.49 8.12 6.25
C PRO A 12 10.29 7.87 5.33
N GLY A 13 9.82 6.62 5.24
CA GLY A 13 8.63 6.26 4.47
C GLY A 13 7.38 6.97 5.00
N GLN A 14 7.21 7.12 6.32
CA GLN A 14 6.11 7.92 6.87
C GLN A 14 6.20 9.40 6.48
N ALA A 15 7.40 9.98 6.46
CA ALA A 15 7.58 11.37 6.04
C ALA A 15 7.19 11.55 4.55
N LEU A 16 7.57 10.61 3.69
CA LEU A 16 7.15 10.58 2.30
C LEU A 16 5.63 10.40 2.16
N ALA A 17 5.02 9.48 2.92
CA ALA A 17 3.56 9.29 2.92
C ALA A 17 2.83 10.59 3.27
N LYS A 18 3.26 11.28 4.33
CA LYS A 18 2.67 12.57 4.76
C LYS A 18 2.75 13.63 3.66
N ARG A 19 3.83 13.66 2.88
CA ARG A 19 3.97 14.56 1.73
C ARG A 19 3.04 14.18 0.59
N LEU A 20 2.88 12.89 0.29
CA LEU A 20 1.97 12.42 -0.76
C LEU A 20 0.50 12.66 -0.41
N LEU A 21 0.13 12.52 0.87
CA LEU A 21 -1.24 12.79 1.34
C LEU A 21 -1.70 14.23 1.05
N THR A 22 -0.80 15.22 1.01
CA THR A 22 -1.18 16.61 0.67
C THR A 22 -1.64 16.77 -0.78
N LEU A 23 -1.23 15.84 -1.65
CA LEU A 23 -1.60 15.81 -3.07
C LEU A 23 -2.79 14.89 -3.36
N MET A 24 -3.23 14.12 -2.36
CA MET A 24 -4.20 13.03 -2.52
C MET A 24 -5.31 13.11 -1.46
N PRO A 25 -6.24 14.08 -1.56
CA PRO A 25 -7.33 14.22 -0.60
C PRO A 25 -8.18 12.94 -0.54
N GLY A 26 -8.35 12.38 0.66
CA GLY A 26 -9.13 11.17 0.90
C GLY A 26 -8.36 9.85 0.83
N ALA A 27 -7.04 9.89 0.62
CA ALA A 27 -6.20 8.70 0.78
C ALA A 27 -6.00 8.34 2.26
N GLU A 28 -6.04 7.05 2.58
CA GLU A 28 -5.71 6.50 3.91
C GLU A 28 -4.19 6.33 4.03
N HIS A 29 -3.64 6.51 5.23
CA HIS A 29 -2.26 6.13 5.51
C HIS A 29 -2.18 5.19 6.71
N LEU A 30 -1.57 4.02 6.50
CA LEU A 30 -1.28 3.04 7.54
C LEU A 30 0.22 3.05 7.84
N TYR A 31 0.59 3.47 9.05
CA TYR A 31 1.98 3.48 9.49
C TYR A 31 2.31 2.24 10.31
N ARG A 32 3.29 1.43 9.85
CA ARG A 32 3.74 0.19 10.49
C ARG A 32 2.57 -0.69 10.99
N PRO A 33 1.57 -1.01 10.14
CA PRO A 33 0.44 -1.82 10.58
C PRO A 33 0.91 -3.22 11.00
N GLN A 34 0.22 -3.81 11.97
CA GLN A 34 0.53 -5.14 12.49
C GLN A 34 -0.75 -5.99 12.60
N PRO A 35 -0.78 -7.22 12.04
CA PRO A 35 0.24 -7.82 11.17
C PRO A 35 0.30 -7.12 9.80
N PHE A 36 1.51 -6.75 9.34
CA PHE A 36 1.68 -5.98 8.11
C PHE A 36 1.06 -6.66 6.88
N GLN A 37 1.30 -7.97 6.73
CA GLN A 37 0.84 -8.70 5.56
C GLN A 37 -0.68 -8.72 5.48
N ASP A 38 -1.35 -8.91 6.61
CA ASP A 38 -2.80 -9.01 6.67
C ASP A 38 -3.46 -7.66 6.38
N ALA A 39 -2.95 -6.58 6.96
CA ALA A 39 -3.44 -5.23 6.68
C ALA A 39 -3.30 -4.85 5.20
N VAL A 40 -2.17 -5.18 4.57
CA VAL A 40 -1.96 -4.93 3.13
C VAL A 40 -2.89 -5.79 2.27
N ARG A 41 -3.04 -7.07 2.59
CA ARG A 41 -3.92 -8.00 1.85
C ARG A 41 -5.40 -7.62 1.99
N GLU A 42 -5.83 -7.22 3.18
CA GLU A 42 -7.20 -6.77 3.44
C GLU A 42 -7.55 -5.58 2.56
N ARG A 43 -6.69 -4.56 2.51
CA ARG A 43 -6.91 -3.37 1.67
C ARG A 43 -6.87 -3.70 0.18
N PHE A 44 -5.92 -4.54 -0.25
CA PHE A 44 -5.86 -5.03 -1.62
C PHE A 44 -7.16 -5.75 -2.03
N GLN A 45 -7.63 -6.68 -1.21
CA GLN A 45 -8.84 -7.47 -1.48
C GLN A 45 -10.12 -6.64 -1.38
N ALA A 46 -10.12 -5.56 -0.59
CA ALA A 46 -11.17 -4.56 -0.56
C ALA A 46 -11.17 -3.61 -1.78
N GLY A 47 -10.25 -3.81 -2.73
CA GLY A 47 -10.18 -3.03 -3.97
C GLY A 47 -9.46 -1.69 -3.84
N HIS A 48 -8.69 -1.48 -2.76
CA HIS A 48 -7.88 -0.28 -2.61
C HIS A 48 -6.69 -0.33 -3.57
N ARG A 49 -6.40 0.81 -4.22
CA ARG A 49 -5.12 1.01 -4.91
C ARG A 49 -4.06 1.26 -3.85
N LEU A 50 -2.93 0.56 -3.93
CA LEU A 50 -1.93 0.59 -2.88
C LEU A 50 -0.69 1.38 -3.31
N ILE A 51 -0.16 2.19 -2.39
CA ILE A 51 1.18 2.77 -2.48
C ILE A 51 1.98 2.23 -1.30
N LEU A 52 2.96 1.38 -1.59
CA LEU A 52 3.79 0.73 -0.59
C LEU A 52 5.14 1.42 -0.52
N LEU A 53 5.44 2.03 0.64
CA LEU A 53 6.71 2.66 0.96
C LEU A 53 7.53 1.65 1.76
N CYS A 54 8.17 0.76 1.00
CA CYS A 54 8.98 -0.35 1.49
C CYS A 54 9.79 -1.00 0.35
N ALA A 55 10.71 -1.90 0.70
CA ALA A 55 11.43 -2.71 -0.28
C ALA A 55 10.47 -3.55 -1.15
N ALA A 56 10.68 -3.56 -2.47
CA ALA A 56 9.85 -4.29 -3.43
C ALA A 56 9.67 -5.78 -3.09
N GLY A 57 10.71 -6.43 -2.55
CA GLY A 57 10.62 -7.83 -2.13
C GLY A 57 9.60 -8.07 -1.01
N ILE A 58 9.35 -7.11 -0.12
CA ILE A 58 8.28 -7.19 0.89
C ILE A 58 6.91 -7.14 0.20
N ALA A 59 6.71 -6.18 -0.71
CA ALA A 59 5.45 -6.04 -1.45
C ALA A 59 5.08 -7.31 -2.23
N VAL A 60 6.02 -7.86 -3.01
CA VAL A 60 5.81 -9.07 -3.82
C VAL A 60 5.46 -10.28 -2.96
N ARG A 61 6.18 -10.51 -1.85
CA ARG A 61 5.90 -11.64 -0.94
C ARG A 61 4.57 -11.48 -0.20
N THR A 62 4.17 -10.25 0.12
CA THR A 62 2.90 -9.97 0.78
C THR A 62 1.71 -10.20 -0.16
N LEU A 63 1.78 -9.68 -1.39
CA LEU A 63 0.65 -9.69 -2.32
C LEU A 63 0.60 -10.94 -3.20
N GLY A 64 1.74 -11.56 -3.52
CA GLY A 64 1.80 -12.74 -4.40
C GLY A 64 0.75 -13.83 -4.10
N PRO A 65 0.55 -14.24 -2.84
CA PRO A 65 -0.46 -15.24 -2.48
C PRO A 65 -1.93 -14.82 -2.67
N VAL A 66 -2.21 -13.52 -2.86
CA VAL A 66 -3.58 -12.99 -2.98
C VAL A 66 -3.89 -12.35 -4.33
N LEU A 67 -2.94 -12.37 -5.27
CA LEU A 67 -3.20 -11.99 -6.66
C LEU A 67 -4.21 -12.96 -7.28
N ARG A 68 -5.18 -12.44 -8.04
CA ARG A 68 -6.26 -13.23 -8.62
C ARG A 68 -6.32 -13.08 -10.13
N ASP A 69 -6.43 -11.86 -10.61
CA ASP A 69 -6.67 -11.58 -12.02
C ASP A 69 -6.18 -10.19 -12.40
N LYS A 70 -5.38 -10.11 -13.47
CA LYS A 70 -4.75 -8.86 -13.92
C LYS A 70 -5.74 -7.76 -14.36
N TYR A 71 -7.00 -8.11 -14.62
CA TYR A 71 -8.04 -7.16 -15.01
C TYR A 71 -8.86 -6.66 -13.82
N GLN A 72 -8.84 -7.36 -12.69
CA GLN A 72 -9.64 -7.05 -11.51
C GLN A 72 -8.80 -6.59 -10.32
N ASP A 73 -7.58 -7.09 -10.20
CA ASP A 73 -6.66 -6.76 -9.12
C ASP A 73 -6.34 -5.26 -9.14
N PRO A 74 -6.42 -4.56 -8.00
CA PRO A 74 -6.17 -3.13 -7.95
C PRO A 74 -4.69 -2.81 -8.20
N ALA A 75 -4.44 -1.60 -8.71
CA ALA A 75 -3.09 -1.14 -8.99
C ALA A 75 -2.25 -0.99 -7.71
N VAL A 76 -0.98 -1.40 -7.80
CA VAL A 76 0.01 -1.30 -6.71
C VAL A 76 1.23 -0.54 -7.22
N LEU A 77 1.62 0.50 -6.50
CA LEU A 77 2.85 1.25 -6.70
C LEU A 77 3.78 0.97 -5.51
N VAL A 78 5.03 0.63 -5.78
CA VAL A 78 6.07 0.54 -4.75
C VAL A 78 7.05 1.67 -4.96
N LEU A 79 7.35 2.41 -3.89
CA LEU A 79 8.37 3.44 -3.88
C LEU A 79 9.40 3.09 -2.81
N ASP A 80 10.67 3.31 -3.14
CA ASP A 80 11.73 3.36 -2.14
C ASP A 80 11.81 4.78 -1.57
N GLU A 81 12.37 4.90 -0.37
CA GLU A 81 12.40 6.14 0.44
C GLU A 81 13.79 6.75 0.61
#